data_AF-A0A815SWY2-F1
#
_entry.id   AF-A0A815SWY2-F1
#
_cell.length_a   1.000
_cell.length_b   1.000
_cell.length_c   1.000
_cell.angle_alpha   90.00
_cell.angle_beta   90.00
_cell.angle_gamma   90.00
#
_symmetry.space_group_name_H-M   'P 1'
#
loop_
_entity.id
_entity.type
_entity.pdbx_description
1 polymer ?
#
loop_
_entity_poly.entity_id
_entity_poly.type
_entity_poly.pdbx_seq_one_letter_code
_entity_poly.pdbx_strand_id
1 'polypeptide(L)' 'MTTPGVHAFLIVLRIGRYTEEEKNTVDLIKSIFGTEAAKYCIVVFTREDELENGKTLDQFIREDDDLQAIVNTCGN' A
#
# COMPACT_ATOMS: atom_id res chain seq x y z
N MET A 1 19.36 -6.05 -23.25
CA MET A 1 18.13 -5.32 -22.84
C MET A 1 17.11 -6.38 -22.46
N THR A 2 16.99 -6.73 -21.19
CA THR A 2 16.01 -7.73 -20.75
C THR A 2 14.66 -7.05 -20.52
N THR A 3 13.66 -7.49 -21.29
CA THR A 3 12.23 -7.18 -21.14
C THR A 3 11.55 -8.52 -20.82
N PRO A 4 10.62 -8.58 -19.85
CA PRO A 4 9.82 -7.49 -19.30
C PRO A 4 10.38 -6.90 -18.00
N GLY A 5 10.35 -5.57 -17.87
CA GLY A 5 10.59 -4.89 -16.59
C GLY A 5 9.41 -5.07 -15.63
N VAL A 6 9.55 -4.61 -14.39
CA VAL A 6 8.43 -4.63 -13.43
C VAL A 6 7.31 -3.73 -13.94
N HIS A 7 6.11 -4.29 -14.10
CA HIS A 7 4.95 -3.55 -14.56
C HIS A 7 4.15 -2.92 -13.40
N ALA A 8 4.15 -3.57 -12.24
CA ALA A 8 3.47 -3.08 -11.03
C ALA A 8 4.07 -3.75 -9.78
N PHE A 9 3.94 -3.07 -8.64
CA PHE A 9 4.20 -3.61 -7.31
C PHE A 9 2.88 -3.78 -6.57
N LEU A 10 2.57 -4.98 -6.09
CA LEU A 10 1.37 -5.22 -5.30
C LEU A 10 1.72 -5.19 -3.81
N ILE A 11 1.21 -4.19 -3.09
CA ILE A 11 1.39 -4.06 -1.64
C ILE A 11 0.14 -4.61 -0.97
N VAL A 12 0.25 -5.82 -0.43
CA VAL A 12 -0.88 -6.53 0.17
C VAL A 12 -0.88 -6.28 1.67
N LEU A 13 -1.92 -5.60 2.16
CA LEU A 13 -2.13 -5.29 3.56
C LEU A 13 -3.35 -6.08 4.07
N ARG A 14 -3.30 -6.51 5.33
CA ARG A 14 -4.45 -7.16 5.98
C ARG A 14 -5.16 -6.15 6.88
N ILE A 15 -6.48 -6.12 6.84
CA ILE A 15 -7.26 -5.31 7.79
C ILE A 15 -6.90 -5.69 9.24
N GLY A 16 -6.75 -4.68 10.10
CA GLY A 16 -6.41 -4.86 11.52
C GLY A 16 -4.95 -5.25 11.80
N ARG A 17 -4.09 -5.39 10.79
CA ARG A 17 -2.65 -5.61 10.98
C ARG A 17 -1.86 -4.75 10.00
N TYR A 18 -1.28 -3.68 10.54
CA TYR A 18 -0.36 -2.81 9.82
C TYR A 18 0.95 -2.68 10.59
N THR A 19 2.07 -3.11 10.02
CA THR A 19 3.38 -3.21 10.68
C THR A 19 4.39 -2.20 10.13
N GLU A 20 5.48 -1.96 10.88
CA GLU A 20 6.59 -1.13 10.39
C GLU A 20 7.25 -1.71 9.13
N GLU A 21 7.27 -3.04 8.96
CA GLU A 21 7.81 -3.68 7.76
C GLU A 21 7.01 -3.30 6.51
N GLU A 22 5.68 -3.21 6.64
CA GLU A 22 4.79 -2.79 5.57
C GLU A 22 5.00 -1.30 5.23
N LYS A 23 5.21 -0.44 6.24
CA LYS A 23 5.60 0.97 6.05
C LYS A 23 6.90 1.10 5.25
N ASN A 24 7.92 0.37 5.67
CA ASN A 24 9.24 0.41 5.06
C ASN A 24 9.27 -0.16 3.64
N THR A 25 8.28 -0.95 3.24
CA THR A 25 8.23 -1.58 1.91
C THR A 25 8.15 -0.54 0.79
N VAL A 26 7.32 0.51 0.96
CA VAL A 26 7.19 1.57 -0.05
C VAL A 26 8.49 2.35 -0.21
N ASP A 27 9.17 2.65 0.90
CA ASP A 27 10.43 3.37 0.86
C ASP A 27 11.56 2.52 0.26
N LEU A 28 11.54 1.20 0.52
CA LEU A 28 12.45 0.27 -0.12
C LEU A 28 12.26 0.27 -1.65
N ILE A 29 11.02 0.18 -2.12
CA ILE A 29 10.71 0.23 -3.57
C ILE A 29 11.24 1.53 -4.18
N LYS A 30 10.99 2.68 -3.54
CA LYS A 30 11.50 3.98 -4.01
C LYS A 30 13.02 4.03 -4.04
N SER A 31 13.71 3.45 -3.06
CA SER A 31 15.18 3.45 -3.00
C SER A 31 15.83 2.60 -4.10
N ILE A 32 15.20 1.49 -4.49
CA ILE A 32 15.74 0.55 -5.48
C ILE A 32 15.38 0.98 -6.90
N PHE A 33 14.13 1.39 -7.12
CA PHE A 33 13.57 1.63 -8.45
C PHE A 33 13.36 3.12 -8.77
N GLY A 34 13.68 4.01 -7.83
CA GLY A 34 13.47 5.46 -7.93
C GLY A 34 12.10 5.88 -7.40
N THR A 35 11.96 7.16 -7.05
CA THR A 35 10.73 7.70 -6.46
C THR A 35 9.50 7.55 -7.35
N GLU A 36 9.69 7.53 -8.67
CA GLU A 36 8.64 7.33 -9.66
C GLU A 36 8.05 5.91 -9.63
N ALA A 37 8.76 4.94 -9.04
CA ALA A 37 8.28 3.56 -8.91
C ALA A 37 7.02 3.47 -8.04
N ALA A 38 6.81 4.43 -7.13
CA ALA A 38 5.61 4.51 -6.31
C ALA A 38 4.33 4.65 -7.15
N LYS A 39 4.40 5.22 -8.36
CA LYS A 39 3.26 5.35 -9.30
C LYS A 39 2.81 4.03 -9.89
N TYR A 40 3.63 2.98 -9.73
CA TYR A 40 3.34 1.62 -10.19
C TYR A 40 2.96 0.70 -9.01
N CYS A 41 2.82 1.24 -7.80
CA CYS A 41 2.37 0.50 -6.65
C CYS A 41 0.83 0.46 -6.60
N ILE A 42 0.28 -0.71 -6.29
CA ILE A 42 -1.14 -0.93 -6.06
C ILE A 42 -1.29 -1.48 -4.65
N VAL A 43 -2.05 -0.78 -3.81
CA VAL A 43 -2.36 -1.23 -2.45
C VAL A 43 -3.59 -2.13 -2.50
N VAL A 44 -3.47 -3.34 -1.98
CA VAL A 44 -4.57 -4.32 -1.88
C VAL A 44 -4.83 -4.61 -0.41
N PHE A 45 -6.02 -4.26 0.04
CA PHE A 45 -6.49 -4.65 1.36
C PHE A 45 -7.17 -6.01 1.29
N THR A 46 -6.78 -6.90 2.20
CA THR A 46 -7.33 -8.25 2.34
C THR A 46 -8.09 -8.40 3.64
N ARG A 47 -9.05 -9.33 3.66
CA ARG A 47 -9.94 -9.58 4.80
C ARG A 47 -10.80 -8.37 5.16
N GLU A 48 -11.46 -7.81 4.15
CA GLU A 48 -12.43 -6.73 4.33
C GLU A 48 -13.54 -7.12 5.33
N ASP A 49 -13.86 -8.41 5.44
CA ASP A 49 -14.80 -8.96 6.43
C ASP A 49 -14.34 -8.81 7.89
N GLU A 50 -13.05 -8.52 8.13
CA GLU A 50 -12.51 -8.19 9.47
C GLU A 50 -12.71 -6.69 9.83
N LEU A 51 -13.31 -5.88 8.96
CA LEU A 51 -13.69 -4.50 9.31
C LEU A 51 -14.79 -4.50 10.38
N GLU A 52 -14.43 -4.03 11.56
CA GLU A 52 -15.36 -3.96 12.68
C GLU A 52 -16.42 -2.85 12.51
N ASN A 53 -17.55 -2.99 13.19
CA ASN A 53 -18.58 -1.95 13.34
C ASN A 53 -19.24 -1.47 12.04
N GLY A 54 -19.19 -2.25 10.96
CA GLY A 54 -19.76 -1.89 9.67
C GLY A 54 -19.05 -0.71 8.99
N LYS A 55 -17.78 -0.46 9.36
CA LYS A 55 -16.95 0.57 8.73
C LYS A 55 -16.68 0.24 7.26
N THR A 56 -16.58 1.27 6.44
CA THR A 56 -16.09 1.13 5.07
C THR A 56 -14.55 1.12 5.04
N LEU A 57 -13.96 0.60 3.96
CA LEU A 57 -12.52 0.64 3.76
C LEU A 57 -11.97 2.08 3.79
N ASP A 58 -12.69 3.04 3.18
CA ASP A 58 -12.31 4.46 3.22
C ASP A 58 -12.26 5.03 4.65
N GLN A 59 -13.20 4.62 5.52
CA GLN A 59 -13.20 5.05 6.91
C GLN A 59 -12.01 4.46 7.66
N PHE A 60 -11.72 3.17 7.45
CA PHE A 60 -10.55 2.51 8.03
C PHE A 60 -9.24 3.19 7.61
N ILE A 61 -9.08 3.54 6.33
CA ILE A 61 -7.88 4.24 5.84
C ILE A 61 -7.75 5.61 6.52
N ARG A 62 -8.84 6.39 6.64
CA ARG A 62 -8.82 7.75 7.23
C ARG A 62 -8.53 7.80 8.73
N GLU A 63 -8.62 6.68 9.43
CA GLU A 63 -8.34 6.60 10.87
C GLU A 63 -6.84 6.45 11.18
N ASP A 64 -6.01 6.15 10.18
CA ASP A 64 -4.58 5.90 10.34
C ASP A 64 -3.78 6.76 9.34
N ASP A 65 -2.96 7.68 9.87
CA ASP A 65 -2.16 8.61 9.06
C ASP A 65 -1.13 7.90 8.17
N ASP A 66 -0.59 6.78 8.63
CA ASP A 66 0.41 6.02 7.90
C ASP A 66 -0.23 5.21 6.75
N LEU A 67 -1.46 4.71 6.93
CA LEU A 67 -2.24 4.11 5.84
C LEU A 67 -2.62 5.16 4.79
N GLN A 68 -3.04 6.36 5.22
CA GLN A 68 -3.28 7.47 4.30
C GLN A 68 -2.02 7.84 3.51
N ALA A 69 -0.86 7.90 4.18
CA ALA A 69 0.41 8.20 3.54
C ALA A 69 0.77 7.19 2.45
N ILE A 70 0.62 5.88 2.72
CA ILE A 70 0.87 4.82 1.74
C ILE A 70 -0.09 4.93 0.56
N VAL A 71 -1.40 5.05 0.82
CA VAL A 71 -2.42 5.08 -0.23
C VAL A 71 -2.21 6.30 -1.13
N ASN A 72 -1.97 7.48 -0.55
CA ASN A 72 -1.70 8.71 -1.30
C ASN A 72 -0.39 8.62 -2.10
N THR A 73 0.63 7.97 -1.56
CA THR A 73 1.91 7.75 -2.25
C THR A 73 1.76 6.86 -3.49
N CYS A 74 0.85 5.88 -3.44
CA CYS A 74 0.64 4.91 -4.52
C CYS A 74 -0.34 5.37 -5.61
N GLY A 75 -0.85 6.61 -5.54
CA GLY A 75 -1.67 7.21 -6.59
C GLY A 75 -3.18 7.06 -6.39
N ASN A 76 -3.67 7.52 -5.23
CA ASN A 76 -5.10 7.63 -4.92
C ASN A 76 -5.76 8.83 -5.62
#